data_AF-A0A1G1N4Z1-F1
#
_entry.id   AF-A0A1G1N4Z1-F1
#
_cell.length_a   1.000
_cell.length_b   1.000
_cell.length_c   1.000
_cell.angle_alpha   90.00
_cell.angle_beta   90.00
_cell.angle_gamma   90.00
#
_symmetry.space_group_name_H-M   'P 1'
#
loop_
_entity.id
_entity.type
_entity.pdbx_description
1 polymer ?
#
loop_
_entity_poly.entity_id
_entity_poly.type
_entity_poly.pdbx_seq_one_letter_code
_entity_poly.pdbx_strand_id
1 'polypeptide(L)'
;MPVRKLFFLSPIFLLSFVGILSLCPSLVSAQVPLTINLVAVNASEEVKSVNVRQLLPRELSREDILDTGPLKLDYDVDQGAYFVYGNIEFQPKESKTFKVAVKDVWTIDQEEIDLLKLQLEENLTLMKNKENYEFAVIAKEKLATQLDFIIAQQTSYSQNIERRIEEYRSYTSTLDDIRAKAFSLDFFQHEAKGAIEESEVTKTIKFILEVRNPSDKEEKKVQQRHYLPQEIRTEHVVDGQGFEVRYDEVKKKSYLSKEEKFKPGEVKKYEIVIKDVWNLSNSRLDGLKARADIAVKEIQGTVYESSGNYLYDRITVGIDQILSSQREGQAVQEYIGTYRVNRKRYDSAESDVKKLEQMLSIVRAKKLEELEKGKVKNILQKMKALRGLAALSEAVFKKGISVTNTWRIIMGTLIFLVIFTAWHFIVWMQRSKVAGEGSGVKPGEVIKEVPKPGAQPQEDK
;
A
#
# COMPACT_ATOMS: atom_id res chain seq x y z
N MET A 1 -32.97 -9.51 60.20
CA MET A 1 -31.56 -9.38 59.78
C MET A 1 -31.20 -10.57 58.86
N PRO A 2 -30.23 -10.41 57.95
CA PRO A 2 -30.39 -10.64 56.51
C PRO A 2 -30.04 -12.06 56.03
N VAL A 3 -30.27 -12.29 54.72
CA VAL A 3 -29.44 -13.09 53.76
C VAL A 3 -30.22 -14.11 52.90
N ARG A 4 -30.26 -13.78 51.59
CA ARG A 4 -30.11 -14.61 50.35
C ARG A 4 -31.04 -15.79 49.99
N LYS A 5 -31.49 -15.67 48.72
CA LYS A 5 -31.62 -16.68 47.62
C LYS A 5 -32.68 -17.79 47.87
N LEU A 6 -33.41 -18.35 46.90
CA LEU A 6 -33.11 -18.81 45.54
C LEU A 6 -34.44 -18.97 44.76
N PHE A 7 -34.36 -18.78 43.44
CA PHE A 7 -35.02 -19.51 42.33
C PHE A 7 -36.33 -20.27 42.55
N PHE A 8 -37.31 -20.00 41.68
CA PHE A 8 -38.09 -21.05 41.01
C PHE A 8 -38.40 -20.66 39.56
N LEU A 9 -38.17 -21.63 38.67
CA LEU A 9 -38.41 -21.64 37.23
C LEU A 9 -39.86 -22.06 36.91
N SER A 10 -40.27 -21.73 35.67
CA SER A 10 -41.19 -22.48 34.78
C SER A 10 -42.67 -22.03 34.74
N PRO A 11 -43.46 -22.32 33.67
CA PRO A 11 -43.25 -21.99 32.25
C PRO A 11 -44.55 -21.64 31.45
N ILE A 12 -44.42 -21.43 30.12
CA ILE A 12 -45.44 -21.54 29.03
C ILE A 12 -46.50 -20.44 28.86
N PHE A 13 -46.40 -19.69 27.75
CA PHE A 13 -47.43 -19.43 26.71
C PHE A 13 -46.79 -18.51 25.64
N LEU A 14 -46.20 -18.98 24.54
CA LEU A 14 -46.80 -19.39 23.26
C LEU A 14 -47.86 -18.40 22.71
N LEU A 15 -47.59 -17.87 21.50
CA LEU A 15 -48.39 -16.98 20.60
C LEU A 15 -48.04 -15.49 20.58
N SER A 16 -47.09 -15.10 19.71
CA SER A 16 -47.38 -14.19 18.57
C SER A 16 -46.13 -14.07 17.67
N PHE A 17 -45.93 -15.07 16.81
CA PHE A 17 -44.94 -15.01 15.73
C PHE A 17 -45.69 -14.76 14.42
N VAL A 18 -46.18 -13.53 14.21
CA VAL A 18 -46.65 -13.06 12.90
C VAL A 18 -46.41 -11.55 12.80
N GLY A 19 -45.51 -11.15 11.90
CA GLY A 19 -45.67 -9.93 11.11
C GLY A 19 -45.10 -8.62 11.67
N ILE A 20 -43.78 -8.50 11.80
CA ILE A 20 -43.08 -7.22 11.58
C ILE A 20 -41.76 -7.53 10.84
N LEU A 21 -41.88 -7.85 9.56
CA LEU A 21 -40.79 -7.76 8.60
C LEU A 21 -41.20 -6.73 7.55
N SER A 22 -40.28 -5.81 7.26
CA SER A 22 -40.31 -4.89 6.11
C SER A 22 -41.16 -3.62 6.30
N LEU A 23 -40.54 -2.60 6.88
CA LEU A 23 -40.64 -1.20 6.48
C LEU A 23 -39.57 -0.40 7.24
N CYS A 24 -38.29 -0.73 7.01
CA CYS A 24 -37.29 0.32 7.08
C CYS A 24 -37.46 1.10 5.77
N PRO A 25 -37.99 2.34 5.78
CA PRO A 25 -37.75 3.20 4.65
C PRO A 25 -36.23 3.30 4.53
N SER A 26 -35.69 2.84 3.42
CA SER A 26 -34.39 3.30 2.97
C SER A 26 -34.45 4.82 3.04
N LEU A 27 -33.68 5.41 3.95
CA LEU A 27 -33.37 6.82 3.93
C LEU A 27 -32.56 7.04 2.65
N VAL A 28 -33.25 7.10 1.52
CA VAL A 28 -32.72 7.77 0.34
C VAL A 28 -32.70 9.23 0.77
N SER A 29 -31.54 9.67 1.25
CA SER A 29 -31.27 11.09 1.41
C SER A 29 -31.52 11.70 0.03
N ALA A 30 -32.65 12.39 -0.10
CA ALA A 30 -32.96 13.13 -1.32
C ALA A 30 -31.94 14.26 -1.39
N GLN A 31 -30.82 14.01 -2.07
CA GLN A 31 -29.80 15.01 -2.32
C GLN A 31 -30.48 16.20 -2.99
N VAL A 32 -30.30 17.38 -2.41
CA VAL A 32 -30.84 18.61 -2.96
C VAL A 32 -30.22 18.81 -4.34
N PRO A 33 -31.03 18.98 -5.39
CA PRO A 33 -30.50 19.15 -6.74
C PRO A 33 -29.66 20.43 -6.83
N LEU A 34 -28.47 20.29 -7.38
CA LEU A 34 -27.49 21.36 -7.58
C LEU A 34 -27.84 22.11 -8.86
N THR A 35 -27.71 23.44 -8.85
CA THR A 35 -28.06 24.28 -10.01
C THR A 35 -26.83 24.86 -10.68
N ILE A 36 -26.66 24.57 -11.97
CA ILE A 36 -25.68 25.23 -12.84
C ILE A 36 -26.38 26.43 -13.49
N ASN A 37 -25.81 27.62 -13.30
CA ASN A 37 -26.33 28.87 -13.88
C ASN A 37 -25.60 29.19 -15.19
N LEU A 38 -26.36 29.37 -16.27
CA LEU A 38 -25.85 29.77 -17.58
C LEU A 38 -26.33 31.18 -17.88
N VAL A 39 -25.41 32.12 -18.03
CA VAL A 39 -25.73 33.51 -18.35
C VAL A 39 -25.50 33.73 -19.84
N ALA A 40 -26.54 34.13 -20.56
CA ALA A 40 -26.44 34.58 -21.95
C ALA A 40 -26.90 36.02 -22.04
N VAL A 41 -26.18 36.81 -22.85
CA VAL A 41 -26.38 38.26 -22.96
C VAL A 41 -26.51 38.66 -24.41
N ASN A 42 -27.48 39.51 -24.71
CA ASN A 42 -27.50 40.28 -25.94
C ASN A 42 -26.76 41.61 -25.74
N ALA A 43 -25.54 41.71 -26.24
CA ALA A 43 -24.75 42.95 -26.15
C ALA A 43 -25.21 44.04 -27.14
N SER A 44 -26.11 43.73 -28.08
CA SER A 44 -26.56 44.67 -29.12
C SER A 44 -27.72 45.56 -28.66
N GLU A 45 -27.96 46.64 -29.42
CA GLU A 45 -29.10 47.56 -29.23
C GLU A 45 -30.39 47.07 -29.93
N GLU A 46 -30.35 45.91 -30.59
CA GLU A 46 -31.45 45.36 -31.36
C GLU A 46 -31.91 44.01 -30.77
N VAL A 47 -33.15 43.63 -31.05
CA VAL A 47 -33.67 42.31 -30.70
C VAL A 47 -32.91 41.27 -31.51
N LYS A 48 -32.38 40.24 -30.84
CA LYS A 48 -31.59 39.20 -31.50
C LYS A 48 -31.88 37.82 -30.95
N SER A 49 -31.97 36.86 -31.86
CA SER A 49 -31.93 35.44 -31.51
C SER A 49 -30.48 35.03 -31.23
N VAL A 50 -30.21 34.62 -29.99
CA VAL A 50 -28.89 34.14 -29.56
C VAL A 50 -28.94 32.62 -29.50
N ASN A 51 -28.02 31.97 -30.21
CA ASN A 51 -27.79 30.53 -30.06
C ASN A 51 -27.04 30.30 -28.74
N VAL A 52 -27.76 29.87 -27.73
CA VAL A 52 -27.18 29.44 -26.46
C VAL A 52 -26.69 28.01 -26.67
N ARG A 53 -25.41 27.76 -26.47
CA ARG A 53 -24.80 26.42 -26.41
C ARG A 53 -23.76 26.41 -25.31
N GLN A 54 -23.88 25.49 -24.37
CA GLN A 54 -22.96 25.37 -23.24
C GLN A 54 -22.71 23.89 -22.95
N LEU A 55 -21.43 23.50 -22.92
CA LEU A 55 -21.02 22.19 -22.45
C LEU A 55 -21.25 22.12 -20.94
N LEU A 56 -21.88 21.03 -20.50
CA LEU A 56 -21.99 20.69 -19.09
C LEU A 56 -20.70 19.98 -18.63
N PRO A 57 -20.41 19.97 -17.33
CA PRO A 57 -19.32 19.16 -16.79
C PRO A 57 -19.40 17.70 -17.24
N ARG A 58 -18.27 17.14 -17.66
CA ARG A 58 -18.17 15.79 -18.25
C ARG A 58 -18.47 14.65 -17.29
N GLU A 59 -18.46 14.92 -15.98
CA GLU A 59 -18.76 13.94 -14.95
C GLU A 59 -20.25 13.58 -14.89
N LEU A 60 -21.13 14.42 -15.47
CA LEU A 60 -22.56 14.18 -15.46
C LEU A 60 -22.96 13.08 -16.45
N SER A 61 -23.67 12.07 -15.96
CA SER A 61 -24.42 11.13 -16.78
C SER A 61 -25.78 11.71 -17.20
N ARG A 62 -26.53 10.98 -18.06
CA ARG A 62 -27.87 11.42 -18.45
C ARG A 62 -28.80 11.49 -17.24
N GLU A 63 -28.66 10.53 -16.34
CA GLU A 63 -29.47 10.31 -15.15
C GLU A 63 -29.20 11.36 -14.06
N ASP A 64 -28.10 12.09 -14.17
CA ASP A 64 -27.73 13.18 -13.27
C ASP A 64 -28.33 14.51 -13.71
N ILE A 65 -28.80 14.63 -14.95
CA ILE A 65 -29.39 15.87 -15.46
C ILE A 65 -30.91 15.82 -15.27
N LEU A 66 -31.38 16.56 -14.27
CA LEU A 66 -32.75 16.48 -13.77
C LEU A 66 -33.70 17.42 -14.52
N ASP A 67 -33.23 18.65 -14.80
CA ASP A 67 -34.00 19.66 -15.52
C ASP A 67 -33.06 20.59 -16.30
N THR A 68 -33.35 20.83 -17.58
CA THR A 68 -32.60 21.77 -18.44
C THR A 68 -33.36 23.07 -18.70
N GLY A 69 -34.52 23.25 -18.05
CA GLY A 69 -35.41 24.38 -18.25
C GLY A 69 -35.88 24.46 -19.71
N PRO A 70 -35.77 25.63 -20.37
CA PRO A 70 -36.20 25.78 -21.76
C PRO A 70 -35.17 25.25 -22.79
N LEU A 71 -33.99 24.82 -22.34
CA LEU A 71 -32.92 24.36 -23.23
C LEU A 71 -33.06 22.87 -23.54
N LYS A 72 -32.64 22.48 -24.73
CA LYS A 72 -32.54 21.07 -25.15
C LYS A 72 -31.22 20.48 -24.68
N LEU A 73 -31.21 19.18 -24.44
CA LEU A 73 -30.04 18.42 -24.02
C LEU A 73 -29.60 17.46 -25.11
N ASP A 74 -28.31 17.43 -25.40
CA ASP A 74 -27.70 16.50 -26.35
C ASP A 74 -26.27 16.14 -25.89
N TYR A 75 -25.62 15.19 -26.56
CA TYR A 75 -24.31 14.67 -26.19
C TYR A 75 -23.28 14.96 -27.28
N ASP A 76 -22.18 15.60 -26.88
CA ASP A 76 -21.04 15.86 -27.76
C ASP A 76 -20.06 14.69 -27.66
N VAL A 77 -20.03 13.84 -28.68
CA VAL A 77 -19.19 12.63 -28.71
C VAL A 77 -17.70 12.98 -28.73
N ASP A 78 -17.32 14.08 -29.38
CA ASP A 78 -15.92 14.50 -29.49
C ASP A 78 -15.40 15.03 -28.15
N GLN A 79 -16.23 15.74 -27.42
CA GLN A 79 -15.91 16.29 -26.10
C GLN A 79 -16.23 15.33 -24.95
N GLY A 80 -16.95 14.25 -25.23
CA GLY A 80 -17.35 13.23 -24.26
C GLY A 80 -18.27 13.77 -23.16
N ALA A 81 -19.09 14.78 -23.46
CA ALA A 81 -19.90 15.47 -22.45
C ALA A 81 -21.25 15.93 -22.99
N TYR A 82 -22.23 16.02 -22.10
CA TYR A 82 -23.53 16.61 -22.42
C TYR A 82 -23.41 18.12 -22.65
N PHE A 83 -24.26 18.66 -23.51
CA PHE A 83 -24.41 20.10 -23.68
C PHE A 83 -25.88 20.50 -23.75
N VAL A 84 -26.16 21.69 -23.23
CA VAL A 84 -27.48 22.31 -23.36
C VAL A 84 -27.46 23.34 -24.47
N TYR A 85 -28.52 23.41 -25.25
CA TYR A 85 -28.62 24.36 -26.36
C TYR A 85 -30.05 24.83 -26.65
N GLY A 86 -30.15 26.00 -27.29
CA GLY A 86 -31.42 26.57 -27.75
C GLY A 86 -31.23 27.91 -28.45
N ASN A 87 -32.13 28.25 -29.36
CA ASN A 87 -32.22 29.59 -29.92
C ASN A 87 -33.23 30.38 -29.10
N ILE A 88 -32.76 31.38 -28.37
CA ILE A 88 -33.61 32.20 -27.49
C ILE A 88 -33.56 33.64 -27.98
N GLU A 89 -34.72 34.29 -28.00
CA GLU A 89 -34.85 35.70 -28.33
C GLU A 89 -34.53 36.57 -27.11
N PHE A 90 -33.69 37.56 -27.31
CA PHE A 90 -33.27 38.54 -26.31
C PHE A 90 -33.61 39.95 -26.77
N GLN A 91 -34.14 40.75 -25.84
CA GLN A 91 -34.30 42.19 -26.02
C GLN A 91 -32.92 42.89 -26.04
N PRO A 92 -32.84 44.15 -26.53
CA PRO A 92 -31.62 44.94 -26.45
C PRO A 92 -31.04 44.97 -25.03
N LYS A 93 -29.73 44.71 -24.91
CA LYS A 93 -29.00 44.68 -23.62
C LYS A 93 -29.53 43.69 -22.57
N GLU A 94 -30.42 42.77 -22.94
CA GLU A 94 -30.98 41.80 -22.01
C GLU A 94 -29.98 40.72 -21.64
N SER A 95 -29.98 40.34 -20.36
CA SER A 95 -29.28 39.16 -19.83
C SER A 95 -30.30 38.20 -19.25
N LYS A 96 -30.24 36.92 -19.65
CA LYS A 96 -31.06 35.85 -19.07
C LYS A 96 -30.15 34.80 -18.46
N THR A 97 -30.55 34.32 -17.29
CA THR A 97 -29.91 33.20 -16.61
C THR A 97 -30.78 31.96 -16.76
N PHE A 98 -30.25 30.93 -17.41
CA PHE A 98 -30.86 29.61 -17.48
C PHE A 98 -30.30 28.74 -16.35
N LYS A 99 -31.18 27.97 -15.71
CA LYS A 99 -30.83 27.08 -14.61
C LYS A 99 -30.93 25.65 -15.10
N VAL A 100 -29.85 24.89 -14.95
CA VAL A 100 -29.83 23.45 -15.19
C VAL A 100 -29.71 22.76 -13.83
N ALA A 101 -30.72 21.99 -13.45
CA ALA A 101 -30.73 21.23 -12.22
C ALA A 101 -30.09 19.86 -12.45
N VAL A 102 -29.13 19.51 -11.60
CA VAL A 102 -28.37 18.26 -11.69
C VAL A 102 -28.23 17.59 -10.32
N LYS A 103 -27.96 16.29 -10.30
CA LYS A 103 -27.48 15.61 -9.10
C LYS A 103 -26.06 16.07 -8.78
N ASP A 104 -25.75 16.11 -7.49
CA ASP A 104 -24.41 16.46 -7.04
C ASP A 104 -23.47 15.25 -7.14
N VAL A 105 -22.70 15.20 -8.24
CA VAL A 105 -21.70 14.16 -8.50
C VAL A 105 -20.27 14.57 -8.09
N TRP A 106 -20.09 15.81 -7.62
CA TRP A 106 -18.77 16.35 -7.20
C TRP A 106 -18.64 16.34 -5.69
N THR A 107 -18.89 15.16 -5.13
CA THR A 107 -18.79 14.90 -3.71
C THR A 107 -17.98 13.62 -3.52
N ILE A 108 -16.92 13.74 -2.75
CA ILE A 108 -16.15 12.60 -2.24
C ILE A 108 -16.92 12.05 -1.05
N ASP A 109 -17.28 10.77 -1.13
CA ASP A 109 -18.05 10.10 -0.10
C ASP A 109 -17.20 9.88 1.16
N GLN A 110 -17.77 10.18 2.32
CA GLN A 110 -17.12 9.90 3.59
C GLN A 110 -16.91 8.40 3.79
N GLU A 111 -17.84 7.56 3.32
CA GLU A 111 -17.72 6.11 3.42
C GLU A 111 -16.51 5.59 2.63
N GLU A 112 -16.22 6.15 1.45
CA GLU A 112 -15.04 5.81 0.67
C GLU A 112 -13.74 6.14 1.43
N ILE A 113 -13.68 7.32 2.05
CA ILE A 113 -12.52 7.74 2.84
C ILE A 113 -12.31 6.82 4.04
N ASP A 114 -13.40 6.44 4.73
CA ASP A 114 -13.32 5.58 5.90
C ASP A 114 -12.89 4.16 5.52
N LEU A 115 -13.33 3.63 4.38
CA LEU A 115 -12.86 2.36 3.82
C LEU A 115 -11.38 2.39 3.47
N LEU A 116 -10.90 3.48 2.85
CA LEU A 116 -9.46 3.64 2.56
C LEU A 116 -8.64 3.66 3.84
N LYS A 117 -9.08 4.40 4.87
CA LYS A 117 -8.41 4.42 6.17
C LYS A 117 -8.39 3.03 6.82
N LEU A 118 -9.49 2.29 6.77
CA LEU A 118 -9.54 0.92 7.27
C LEU A 118 -8.54 0.02 6.52
N GLN A 119 -8.47 0.12 5.20
CA GLN A 119 -7.53 -0.66 4.39
C GLN A 119 -6.06 -0.37 4.72
N LEU A 120 -5.73 0.91 5.02
CA LEU A 120 -4.40 1.28 5.51
C LEU A 120 -4.07 0.56 6.83
N GLU A 121 -5.04 0.43 7.74
CA GLU A 121 -4.81 -0.23 9.03
C GLU A 121 -4.61 -1.73 8.86
N GLU A 122 -5.40 -2.36 8.00
CA GLU A 122 -5.24 -3.78 7.68
C GLU A 122 -3.84 -4.07 7.13
N ASN A 123 -3.37 -3.26 6.19
CA ASN A 123 -2.01 -3.41 5.65
C ASN A 123 -0.94 -3.19 6.72
N LEU A 124 -1.14 -2.22 7.62
CA LEU A 124 -0.23 -2.02 8.74
C LEU A 124 -0.18 -3.24 9.68
N THR A 125 -1.31 -3.93 9.90
CA THR A 125 -1.30 -5.17 10.70
C THR A 125 -0.45 -6.27 10.06
N LEU A 126 -0.48 -6.39 8.74
CA LEU A 126 0.34 -7.35 7.98
C LEU A 126 1.83 -6.97 7.95
N MET A 127 2.15 -5.73 8.31
CA MET A 127 3.53 -5.23 8.41
C MET A 127 4.14 -5.48 9.80
N LYS A 128 3.38 -5.89 10.80
CA LYS A 128 3.89 -6.16 12.15
C LYS A 128 5.06 -7.15 12.10
N ASN A 129 6.13 -6.82 12.83
CA ASN A 129 7.37 -7.59 12.90
C ASN A 129 8.19 -7.67 11.60
N LYS A 130 7.86 -6.88 10.57
CA LYS A 130 8.71 -6.72 9.37
C LYS A 130 9.69 -5.56 9.56
N GLU A 131 10.82 -5.63 8.87
CA GLU A 131 11.92 -4.65 8.95
C GLU A 131 11.46 -3.20 8.76
N ASN A 132 10.51 -2.95 7.86
CA ASN A 132 10.03 -1.61 7.51
C ASN A 132 8.73 -1.20 8.24
N TYR A 133 8.39 -1.83 9.35
CA TYR A 133 7.16 -1.53 10.09
C TYR A 133 7.05 -0.07 10.54
N GLU A 134 8.13 0.52 11.05
CA GLU A 134 8.13 1.92 11.52
C GLU A 134 7.82 2.91 10.38
N PHE A 135 8.41 2.70 9.21
CA PHE A 135 8.10 3.49 8.01
C PHE A 135 6.65 3.26 7.55
N ALA A 136 6.13 2.04 7.67
CA ALA A 136 4.74 1.76 7.33
C ALA A 136 3.76 2.53 8.24
N VAL A 137 4.05 2.66 9.54
CA VAL A 137 3.25 3.47 10.48
C VAL A 137 3.20 4.93 10.02
N ILE A 138 4.36 5.53 9.74
CA ILE A 138 4.45 6.94 9.35
C ILE A 138 3.74 7.18 8.00
N ALA A 139 3.94 6.29 7.03
CA ALA A 139 3.31 6.40 5.72
C ALA A 139 1.77 6.34 5.83
N LYS A 140 1.26 5.43 6.67
CA LYS A 140 -0.18 5.34 6.94
C LYS A 140 -0.73 6.62 7.55
N GLU A 141 -0.06 7.19 8.57
CA GLU A 141 -0.51 8.45 9.19
C GLU A 141 -0.52 9.62 8.20
N LYS A 142 0.49 9.69 7.32
CA LYS A 142 0.55 10.71 6.26
C LYS A 142 -0.61 10.57 5.27
N LEU A 143 -0.87 9.36 4.79
CA LEU A 143 -1.98 9.10 3.86
C LEU A 143 -3.33 9.42 4.51
N ALA A 144 -3.53 9.03 5.78
CA ALA A 144 -4.74 9.36 6.53
C ALA A 144 -4.93 10.89 6.68
N THR A 145 -3.86 11.62 6.99
CA THR A 145 -3.88 13.09 7.07
C THR A 145 -4.24 13.74 5.73
N GLN A 146 -3.76 13.19 4.61
CA GLN A 146 -4.13 13.68 3.28
C GLN A 146 -5.62 13.44 2.99
N LEU A 147 -6.16 12.29 3.36
CA LEU A 147 -7.60 12.02 3.24
C LEU A 147 -8.44 12.99 4.07
N ASP A 148 -8.03 13.28 5.31
CA ASP A 148 -8.70 14.27 6.17
C ASP A 148 -8.67 15.68 5.57
N PHE A 149 -7.52 16.07 5.00
CA PHE A 149 -7.39 17.36 4.33
C PHE A 149 -8.36 17.51 3.16
N ILE A 150 -8.51 16.47 2.33
CA ILE A 150 -9.40 16.47 1.17
C ILE A 150 -10.86 16.71 1.61
N ILE A 151 -11.33 16.00 2.64
CA ILE A 151 -12.69 16.19 3.19
C ILE A 151 -12.88 17.57 3.82
N ALA A 152 -11.86 18.09 4.53
CA ALA A 152 -11.92 19.42 5.12
C ALA A 152 -12.06 20.52 4.04
N GLN A 153 -11.33 20.39 2.93
CA GLN A 153 -11.44 21.32 1.79
C GLN A 153 -12.82 21.25 1.13
N GLN A 154 -13.34 20.04 0.88
CA GLN A 154 -14.68 19.87 0.34
C GLN A 154 -15.74 20.55 1.22
N THR A 155 -15.62 20.41 2.54
CA THR A 155 -16.54 21.02 3.50
C THR A 155 -16.48 22.55 3.47
N SER A 156 -15.26 23.10 3.39
CA SER A 156 -15.00 24.54 3.38
C SER A 156 -15.61 25.26 2.17
N TYR A 157 -15.74 24.56 1.04
CA TYR A 157 -16.34 25.11 -0.18
C TYR A 157 -17.76 24.61 -0.45
N SER A 158 -18.41 23.93 0.49
CA SER A 158 -19.74 23.32 0.33
C SER A 158 -20.81 24.23 -0.31
N GLN A 159 -20.71 25.55 -0.09
CA GLN A 159 -21.66 26.54 -0.61
C GLN A 159 -21.25 27.16 -1.98
N ASN A 160 -20.03 26.95 -2.44
CA ASN A 160 -19.53 27.45 -3.72
C ASN A 160 -19.36 26.29 -4.71
N ILE A 161 -20.39 26.07 -5.52
CA ILE A 161 -20.47 24.96 -6.49
C ILE A 161 -19.29 24.94 -7.45
N GLU A 162 -18.96 26.07 -8.07
CA GLU A 162 -17.84 26.17 -9.01
C GLU A 162 -16.54 25.74 -8.34
N ARG A 163 -16.32 26.21 -7.11
CA ARG A 163 -15.14 25.87 -6.32
C ARG A 163 -15.10 24.40 -5.92
N ARG A 164 -16.23 23.80 -5.56
CA ARG A 164 -16.31 22.36 -5.24
C ARG A 164 -15.93 21.51 -6.43
N ILE A 165 -16.44 21.85 -7.61
CA ILE A 165 -16.11 21.15 -8.86
C ILE A 165 -14.60 21.24 -9.12
N GLU A 166 -14.00 22.42 -8.95
CA GLU A 166 -12.54 22.59 -9.09
C GLU A 166 -11.74 21.74 -8.11
N GLU A 167 -12.09 21.74 -6.82
CA GLU A 167 -11.39 20.95 -5.79
C GLU A 167 -11.59 19.44 -5.98
N TYR A 168 -12.81 19.01 -6.30
CA TYR A 168 -13.07 17.60 -6.63
C TYR A 168 -12.14 17.11 -7.74
N ARG A 169 -12.03 17.90 -8.82
CA ARG A 169 -11.15 17.59 -9.96
C ARG A 169 -9.67 17.69 -9.62
N SER A 170 -9.28 18.59 -8.71
CA SER A 170 -7.89 18.75 -8.29
C SER A 170 -7.41 17.57 -7.43
N TYR A 171 -8.30 16.97 -6.63
CA TYR A 171 -8.00 15.84 -5.74
C TYR A 171 -8.30 14.46 -6.31
N THR A 172 -9.02 14.34 -7.44
CA THR A 172 -9.32 13.02 -8.04
C THR A 172 -8.05 12.18 -8.21
N SER A 173 -7.00 12.75 -8.80
CA SER A 173 -5.72 12.03 -8.99
C SER A 173 -5.01 11.70 -7.67
N THR A 174 -5.18 12.54 -6.65
CA THR A 174 -4.58 12.32 -5.33
C THR A 174 -5.29 11.18 -4.61
N LEU A 175 -6.62 11.11 -4.69
CA LEU A 175 -7.39 9.98 -4.17
C LEU A 175 -7.04 8.67 -4.88
N ASP A 176 -6.88 8.70 -6.20
CA ASP A 176 -6.46 7.52 -6.96
C ASP A 176 -5.09 7.00 -6.53
N ASP A 177 -4.12 7.90 -6.31
CA ASP A 177 -2.79 7.56 -5.81
C ASP A 177 -2.83 7.01 -4.36
N ILE A 178 -3.61 7.64 -3.48
CA ILE A 178 -3.82 7.13 -2.12
C ILE A 178 -4.48 5.75 -2.17
N ARG A 179 -5.48 5.53 -3.03
CA ARG A 179 -6.14 4.24 -3.21
C ARG A 179 -5.13 3.18 -3.67
N ALA A 180 -4.34 3.47 -4.70
CA ALA A 180 -3.32 2.54 -5.18
C ALA A 180 -2.31 2.15 -4.09
N LYS A 181 -1.88 3.10 -3.26
CA LYS A 181 -0.99 2.85 -2.11
C LYS A 181 -1.69 2.09 -0.99
N ALA A 182 -2.92 2.46 -0.68
CA ALA A 182 -3.72 1.84 0.38
C ALA A 182 -3.94 0.36 0.12
N PHE A 183 -4.13 -0.06 -1.14
CA PHE A 183 -4.29 -1.47 -1.52
C PHE A 183 -2.97 -2.18 -1.87
N SER A 184 -1.81 -1.52 -1.73
CA SER A 184 -0.51 -2.08 -2.08
C SER A 184 0.30 -2.42 -0.84
N LEU A 185 0.38 -3.71 -0.50
CA LEU A 185 1.28 -4.15 0.57
C LEU A 185 2.76 -3.91 0.19
N ASP A 186 3.10 -3.98 -1.10
CA ASP A 186 4.44 -3.72 -1.62
C ASP A 186 4.88 -2.27 -1.37
N PHE A 187 3.94 -1.32 -1.45
CA PHE A 187 4.21 0.08 -1.11
C PHE A 187 4.74 0.18 0.33
N PHE A 188 4.03 -0.44 1.29
CA PHE A 188 4.46 -0.43 2.68
C PHE A 188 5.78 -1.19 2.92
N GLN A 189 6.01 -2.27 2.17
CA GLN A 189 7.22 -3.06 2.31
C GLN A 189 8.46 -2.38 1.74
N HIS A 190 8.34 -1.62 0.65
CA HIS A 190 9.51 -1.22 -0.13
C HIS A 190 9.56 0.26 -0.49
N GLU A 191 8.44 0.97 -0.52
CA GLU A 191 8.37 2.34 -1.05
C GLU A 191 8.06 3.39 0.01
N ALA A 192 7.44 2.99 1.13
CA ALA A 192 7.03 3.87 2.22
C ALA A 192 8.18 4.78 2.71
N LYS A 193 9.36 4.21 2.95
CA LYS A 193 10.55 4.97 3.38
C LYS A 193 10.90 6.09 2.39
N GLY A 194 11.02 5.74 1.10
CA GLY A 194 11.34 6.72 0.06
C GLY A 194 10.27 7.82 -0.09
N ALA A 195 8.99 7.46 0.02
CA ALA A 195 7.88 8.41 -0.02
C ALA A 195 7.85 9.35 1.21
N ILE A 196 8.25 8.84 2.38
CA ILE A 196 8.40 9.65 3.60
C ILE A 196 9.52 10.67 3.41
N GLU A 197 10.69 10.24 2.95
CA GLU A 197 11.82 11.12 2.67
C GLU A 197 11.47 12.21 1.66
N GLU A 198 10.72 11.87 0.59
CA GLU A 198 10.25 12.84 -0.42
C GLU A 198 9.27 13.86 0.17
N SER A 199 8.37 13.44 1.06
CA SER A 199 7.36 14.32 1.66
C SER A 199 7.89 15.18 2.83
N GLU A 200 8.97 14.76 3.47
CA GLU A 200 9.65 15.51 4.53
C GLU A 200 10.65 16.53 4.04
N VAL A 201 10.82 16.65 2.72
CA VAL A 201 11.60 17.74 2.14
C VAL A 201 10.98 19.07 2.55
N THR A 202 11.63 19.74 3.51
CA THR A 202 11.26 21.08 3.98
C THR A 202 11.76 22.18 3.05
N LYS A 203 12.50 21.81 2.00
CA LYS A 203 12.99 22.73 0.98
C LYS A 203 11.81 23.41 0.30
N THR A 204 11.92 24.72 0.17
CA THR A 204 10.94 25.54 -0.53
C THR A 204 11.58 26.20 -1.74
N ILE A 205 10.75 26.49 -2.72
CA ILE A 205 11.12 27.21 -3.94
C ILE A 205 10.29 28.49 -3.99
N LYS A 206 10.97 29.59 -4.30
CA LYS A 206 10.39 30.93 -4.40
C LYS A 206 10.08 31.23 -5.86
N PHE A 207 8.82 31.50 -6.15
CA PHE A 207 8.37 31.99 -7.45
C PHE A 207 8.12 33.49 -7.34
N ILE A 208 8.84 34.26 -8.15
CA ILE A 208 8.67 35.71 -8.21
C ILE A 208 7.68 36.02 -9.33
N LEU A 209 6.55 36.63 -8.97
CA LEU A 209 5.56 37.15 -9.91
C LEU A 209 5.72 38.66 -9.99
N GLU A 210 5.86 39.18 -11.20
CA GLU A 210 5.86 40.61 -11.45
C GLU A 210 4.59 41.00 -12.22
N VAL A 211 3.81 41.90 -11.63
CA VAL A 211 2.54 42.34 -12.22
C VAL A 211 2.56 43.85 -12.33
N ARG A 212 2.28 44.33 -13.55
CA ARG A 212 2.25 45.74 -13.89
C ARG A 212 0.86 46.17 -14.33
N ASN A 213 0.41 47.34 -13.87
CA ASN A 213 -0.73 48.00 -14.51
C ASN A 213 -0.34 48.45 -15.92
N PRO A 214 -0.97 47.92 -16.99
CA PRO A 214 -0.64 48.33 -18.36
C PRO A 214 -1.06 49.77 -18.67
N SER A 215 -1.92 50.40 -17.86
CA SER A 215 -2.28 51.80 -18.00
C SER A 215 -1.29 52.68 -17.27
N ASP A 216 -0.64 53.59 -17.98
CA ASP A 216 0.23 54.63 -17.39
C ASP A 216 -0.57 55.88 -16.97
N LYS A 217 -1.89 55.89 -17.14
CA LYS A 217 -2.75 57.06 -16.88
C LYS A 217 -3.86 56.84 -15.85
N GLU A 218 -4.33 55.60 -15.71
CA GLU A 218 -5.52 55.30 -14.90
C GLU A 218 -5.29 54.13 -13.95
N GLU A 219 -5.90 54.22 -12.77
CA GLU A 219 -5.98 53.10 -11.84
C GLU A 219 -6.85 51.99 -12.44
N LYS A 220 -6.37 50.74 -12.36
CA LYS A 220 -7.12 49.59 -12.86
C LYS A 220 -7.16 48.48 -11.83
N LYS A 221 -8.32 47.82 -11.74
CA LYS A 221 -8.41 46.48 -11.15
C LYS A 221 -7.79 45.50 -12.12
N VAL A 222 -6.74 44.82 -11.70
CA VAL A 222 -6.04 43.81 -12.49
C VAL A 222 -6.41 42.44 -11.93
N GLN A 223 -7.04 41.63 -12.79
CA GLN A 223 -7.31 40.23 -12.54
C GLN A 223 -6.07 39.42 -12.92
N GLN A 224 -5.43 38.81 -11.92
CA GLN A 224 -4.15 38.13 -12.06
C GLN A 224 -4.38 36.64 -12.15
N ARG A 225 -3.74 35.99 -13.14
CA ARG A 225 -3.82 34.54 -13.34
C ARG A 225 -2.45 33.98 -13.70
N HIS A 226 -1.84 33.24 -12.79
CA HIS A 226 -0.50 32.68 -12.96
C HIS A 226 -0.50 31.16 -12.77
N TYR A 227 -0.21 30.40 -13.83
CA TYR A 227 -0.20 28.95 -13.75
C TYR A 227 1.02 28.44 -12.99
N LEU A 228 0.77 27.49 -12.11
CA LEU A 228 1.79 26.74 -11.41
C LEU A 228 2.23 25.54 -12.26
N PRO A 229 3.41 24.97 -12.00
CA PRO A 229 3.77 23.68 -12.58
C PRO A 229 2.71 22.61 -12.26
N GLN A 230 2.56 21.63 -13.15
CA GLN A 230 1.46 20.64 -13.08
C GLN A 230 1.48 19.76 -11.81
N GLU A 231 2.62 19.66 -11.14
CA GLU A 231 2.78 18.88 -9.90
C GLU A 231 2.29 19.64 -8.67
N ILE A 232 2.15 20.97 -8.75
CA ILE A 232 1.76 21.80 -7.62
C ILE A 232 0.24 21.76 -7.42
N ARG A 233 -0.16 21.80 -6.14
CA ARG A 233 -1.53 21.78 -5.63
C ARG A 233 -1.65 22.77 -4.48
N THR A 234 -2.85 22.94 -3.94
CA THR A 234 -3.14 23.92 -2.88
C THR A 234 -2.27 23.70 -1.63
N GLU A 235 -2.13 22.46 -1.17
CA GLU A 235 -1.35 22.04 -0.01
C GLU A 235 0.17 22.25 -0.14
N HIS A 236 0.65 22.48 -1.37
CA HIS A 236 2.06 22.75 -1.65
C HIS A 236 2.40 24.24 -1.55
N VAL A 237 1.41 25.14 -1.59
CA VAL A 237 1.64 26.59 -1.46
C VAL A 237 1.75 26.94 0.03
N VAL A 238 2.93 27.36 0.46
CA VAL A 238 3.24 27.72 1.85
C VAL A 238 2.88 29.16 2.14
N ASP A 239 3.25 30.07 1.22
CA ASP A 239 2.87 31.47 1.27
C ASP A 239 2.40 31.91 -0.12
N GLY A 240 1.10 32.18 -0.23
CA GLY A 240 0.45 32.63 -1.46
C GLY A 240 0.35 34.15 -1.58
N GLN A 241 0.78 34.96 -0.60
CA GLN A 241 0.65 36.43 -0.58
C GLN A 241 -0.75 36.97 -0.97
N GLY A 242 -1.78 36.28 -0.49
CA GLY A 242 -3.19 36.61 -0.74
C GLY A 242 -3.70 36.21 -2.13
N PHE A 243 -2.96 35.40 -2.89
CA PHE A 243 -3.50 34.71 -4.05
C PHE A 243 -4.28 33.46 -3.61
N GLU A 244 -5.40 33.22 -4.27
CA GLU A 244 -6.15 31.98 -4.17
C GLU A 244 -5.59 30.96 -5.17
N VAL A 245 -5.38 29.72 -4.73
CA VAL A 245 -5.01 28.63 -5.62
C VAL A 245 -6.28 28.06 -6.23
N ARG A 246 -6.42 28.09 -7.55
CA ARG A 246 -7.54 27.51 -8.32
C ARG A 246 -7.04 26.40 -9.22
N TYR A 247 -7.94 25.62 -9.80
CA TYR A 247 -7.58 24.52 -10.70
C TYR A 247 -8.23 24.69 -12.09
N ASP A 248 -7.43 24.56 -13.14
CA ASP A 248 -7.89 24.54 -14.53
C ASP A 248 -7.91 23.11 -15.03
N GLU A 249 -9.11 22.57 -15.26
CA GLU A 249 -9.31 21.20 -15.73
C GLU A 249 -8.73 20.97 -17.13
N VAL A 250 -8.90 21.92 -18.04
CA VAL A 250 -8.47 21.80 -19.44
C VAL A 250 -6.94 21.71 -19.51
N LYS A 251 -6.27 22.57 -18.73
CA LYS A 251 -4.80 22.59 -18.65
C LYS A 251 -4.23 21.60 -17.64
N LYS A 252 -5.08 20.97 -16.83
CA LYS A 252 -4.72 20.08 -15.71
C LYS A 252 -3.67 20.69 -14.78
N LYS A 253 -3.84 21.98 -14.46
CA LYS A 253 -2.87 22.77 -13.69
C LYS A 253 -3.56 23.64 -12.67
N SER A 254 -2.97 23.72 -11.48
CA SER A 254 -3.30 24.77 -10.53
C SER A 254 -2.79 26.12 -11.02
N TYR A 255 -3.48 27.19 -10.63
CA TYR A 255 -3.09 28.56 -10.91
C TYR A 255 -3.41 29.48 -9.75
N LEU A 256 -2.60 30.51 -9.58
CA LEU A 256 -2.81 31.57 -8.61
C LEU A 256 -3.74 32.62 -9.21
N SER A 257 -4.76 33.01 -8.44
CA SER A 257 -5.79 33.98 -8.80
C SER A 257 -5.86 35.09 -7.76
N LYS A 258 -5.83 36.34 -8.21
CA LYS A 258 -6.01 37.50 -7.32
C LYS A 258 -6.55 38.69 -8.10
N GLU A 259 -7.57 39.36 -7.55
CA GLU A 259 -7.98 40.68 -8.03
C GLU A 259 -7.39 41.74 -7.12
N GLU A 260 -6.65 42.70 -7.69
CA GLU A 260 -6.09 43.81 -6.91
C GLU A 260 -6.11 45.10 -7.73
N LYS A 261 -6.24 46.24 -7.04
CA LYS A 261 -6.14 47.56 -7.67
C LYS A 261 -4.67 48.00 -7.78
N PHE A 262 -4.34 48.58 -8.92
CA PHE A 262 -3.02 49.11 -9.21
C PHE A 262 -3.12 50.55 -9.70
N LYS A 263 -2.23 51.40 -9.20
CA LYS A 263 -2.03 52.77 -9.69
C LYS A 263 -1.49 52.78 -11.13
N PRO A 264 -1.57 53.91 -11.84
CA PRO A 264 -1.02 54.03 -13.18
C PRO A 264 0.46 53.62 -13.23
N GLY A 265 0.80 52.68 -14.12
CA GLY A 265 2.16 52.16 -14.32
C GLY A 265 2.76 51.38 -13.15
N GLU A 266 2.03 51.17 -12.05
CA GLU A 266 2.53 50.50 -10.84
C GLU A 266 2.93 49.05 -11.14
N VAL A 267 4.10 48.67 -10.62
CA VAL A 267 4.62 47.30 -10.66
C VAL A 267 4.68 46.76 -9.25
N LYS A 268 4.03 45.63 -9.00
CA LYS A 268 4.15 44.88 -7.74
C LYS A 268 4.86 43.57 -7.99
N LYS A 269 5.72 43.19 -7.05
CA LYS A 269 6.41 41.90 -7.02
C LYS A 269 5.84 41.08 -5.88
N TYR A 270 5.47 39.85 -6.18
CA TYR A 270 4.99 38.88 -5.19
C TYR A 270 5.97 37.71 -5.13
N GLU A 271 6.29 37.29 -3.92
CA GLU A 271 7.15 36.15 -3.67
C GLU A 271 6.30 35.00 -3.15
N ILE A 272 5.97 34.07 -4.05
CA ILE A 272 5.16 32.90 -3.71
C ILE A 272 6.09 31.78 -3.26
N VAL A 273 5.88 31.29 -2.05
CA VAL A 273 6.69 30.22 -1.47
C VAL A 273 5.95 28.90 -1.61
N ILE A 274 6.59 27.93 -2.27
CA ILE A 274 6.01 26.62 -2.57
C ILE A 274 6.94 25.53 -2.03
N LYS A 275 6.39 24.44 -1.49
CA LYS A 275 7.17 23.24 -1.14
C LYS A 275 7.80 22.63 -2.39
N ASP A 276 9.05 22.19 -2.28
CA ASP A 276 9.72 21.46 -3.34
C ASP A 276 9.15 20.05 -3.45
N VAL A 277 8.43 19.78 -4.53
CA VAL A 277 7.83 18.46 -4.83
C VAL A 277 8.60 17.69 -5.91
N TRP A 278 9.73 18.24 -6.39
CA TRP A 278 10.46 17.73 -7.55
C TRP A 278 11.70 16.94 -7.15
N ASN A 279 11.54 16.03 -6.19
CA ASN A 279 12.61 15.18 -5.69
C ASN A 279 12.24 13.70 -5.84
N LEU A 280 13.19 12.86 -6.26
CA LEU A 280 13.13 11.41 -6.13
C LEU A 280 14.18 11.00 -5.10
N SER A 281 13.76 10.36 -4.01
CA SER A 281 14.68 10.01 -2.93
C SER A 281 15.61 8.86 -3.32
N ASN A 282 16.85 8.91 -2.82
CA ASN A 282 17.80 7.83 -3.03
C ASN A 282 17.30 6.52 -2.43
N SER A 283 16.64 6.56 -1.25
CA SER A 283 16.07 5.34 -0.66
C SER A 283 15.02 4.67 -1.56
N ARG A 284 14.27 5.45 -2.35
CA ARG A 284 13.30 4.90 -3.29
C ARG A 284 13.98 4.18 -4.46
N LEU A 285 15.08 4.75 -4.96
CA LEU A 285 15.90 4.15 -6.02
C LEU A 285 16.64 2.90 -5.52
N ASP A 286 17.18 2.95 -4.31
CA ASP A 286 17.86 1.83 -3.67
C ASP A 286 16.90 0.65 -3.43
N GLY A 287 15.67 0.95 -2.98
CA GLY A 287 14.64 -0.07 -2.82
C GLY A 287 14.28 -0.76 -4.14
N LEU A 288 14.22 -0.01 -5.24
CA LEU A 288 13.98 -0.56 -6.56
C LEU A 288 15.13 -1.47 -7.03
N LYS A 289 16.38 -1.03 -6.82
CA LYS A 289 17.59 -1.79 -7.15
C LYS A 289 17.68 -3.08 -6.32
N ALA A 290 17.43 -3.01 -5.02
CA ALA A 290 17.47 -4.17 -4.13
C ALA A 290 16.46 -5.25 -4.53
N ARG A 291 15.23 -4.86 -4.93
CA ARG A 291 14.23 -5.80 -5.46
C ARG A 291 14.70 -6.46 -6.74
N ALA A 292 15.25 -5.68 -7.67
CA ALA A 292 15.82 -6.19 -8.92
C ALA A 292 16.98 -7.17 -8.67
N ASP A 293 17.88 -6.85 -7.74
CA ASP A 293 19.02 -7.69 -7.34
C ASP A 293 18.58 -9.04 -6.81
N ILE A 294 17.56 -9.07 -5.96
CA ILE A 294 17.01 -10.32 -5.40
C ILE A 294 16.39 -11.15 -6.52
N ALA A 295 15.56 -10.52 -7.36
CA ALA A 295 14.86 -11.22 -8.43
C ALA A 295 15.82 -11.84 -9.44
N VAL A 296 16.83 -11.09 -9.91
CA VAL A 296 17.77 -11.59 -10.91
C VAL A 296 18.62 -12.73 -10.35
N LYS A 297 19.09 -12.64 -9.10
CA LYS A 297 19.87 -13.71 -8.42
C LYS A 297 19.09 -15.02 -8.35
N GLU A 298 17.80 -14.98 -8.05
CA GLU A 298 16.98 -16.19 -7.95
C GLU A 298 16.58 -16.79 -9.31
N ILE A 299 16.57 -15.96 -10.36
CA ILE A 299 16.29 -16.33 -11.75
C ILE A 299 17.53 -16.91 -12.46
N GLN A 300 18.74 -16.70 -11.93
CA GLN A 300 19.97 -17.29 -12.48
C GLN A 300 19.86 -18.82 -12.62
N GLY A 301 20.36 -19.34 -13.74
CA GLY A 301 20.30 -20.77 -14.08
C GLY A 301 18.92 -21.26 -14.54
N THR A 302 17.96 -20.35 -14.73
CA THR A 302 16.62 -20.70 -15.24
C THR A 302 16.44 -20.28 -16.70
N VAL A 303 15.34 -20.72 -17.31
CA VAL A 303 14.97 -20.31 -18.68
C VAL A 303 14.74 -18.79 -18.82
N TYR A 304 14.55 -18.08 -17.71
CA TYR A 304 14.33 -16.64 -17.70
C TYR A 304 15.63 -15.84 -17.50
N GLU A 305 16.79 -16.48 -17.36
CA GLU A 305 18.06 -15.79 -17.06
C GLU A 305 18.38 -14.66 -18.04
N SER A 306 18.32 -14.92 -19.35
CA SER A 306 18.64 -13.89 -20.35
C SER A 306 17.68 -12.71 -20.32
N SER A 307 16.37 -12.98 -20.18
CA SER A 307 15.36 -11.92 -20.06
C SER A 307 15.50 -11.16 -18.74
N GLY A 308 15.85 -11.88 -17.66
CA GLY A 308 16.07 -11.30 -16.34
C GLY A 308 17.26 -10.34 -16.33
N ASN A 309 18.39 -10.76 -16.89
CA ASN A 309 19.59 -9.92 -17.01
C ASN A 309 19.31 -8.68 -17.87
N TYR A 310 18.59 -8.82 -18.99
CA TYR A 310 18.21 -7.69 -19.83
C TYR A 310 17.37 -6.64 -19.08
N LEU A 311 16.37 -7.08 -18.31
CA LEU A 311 15.55 -6.15 -17.51
C LEU A 311 16.38 -5.51 -16.39
N TYR A 312 17.21 -6.29 -15.71
CA TYR A 312 18.11 -5.81 -14.66
C TYR A 312 19.06 -4.71 -15.14
N ASP A 313 19.67 -4.89 -16.32
CA ASP A 313 20.55 -3.90 -16.93
C ASP A 313 19.78 -2.60 -17.23
N ARG A 314 18.57 -2.71 -17.80
CA ARG A 314 17.72 -1.53 -18.07
C ARG A 314 17.32 -0.78 -16.81
N ILE A 315 16.99 -1.50 -15.73
CA ILE A 315 16.67 -0.92 -14.43
C ILE A 315 17.89 -0.17 -13.88
N THR A 316 19.05 -0.81 -13.88
CA THR A 316 20.30 -0.23 -13.33
C THR A 316 20.72 1.02 -14.11
N VAL A 317 20.72 0.95 -15.45
CA VAL A 317 21.00 2.13 -16.30
C VAL A 317 19.99 3.24 -16.06
N GLY A 318 18.70 2.92 -15.90
CA GLY A 318 17.67 3.90 -15.60
C GLY A 318 17.89 4.61 -14.26
N ILE A 319 18.24 3.85 -13.21
CA ILE A 319 18.56 4.38 -11.88
C ILE A 319 19.81 5.27 -11.93
N ASP A 320 20.87 4.82 -12.59
CA ASP A 320 22.13 5.58 -12.69
C ASP A 320 21.93 6.91 -13.45
N GLN A 321 21.07 6.92 -14.48
CA GLN A 321 20.69 8.15 -15.18
C GLN A 321 19.89 9.12 -14.30
N ILE A 322 19.04 8.61 -13.41
CA ILE A 322 18.32 9.45 -12.45
C ILE A 322 19.34 10.08 -11.48
N LEU A 323 20.17 9.26 -10.83
CA LEU A 323 21.16 9.71 -9.86
C LEU A 323 22.12 10.76 -10.45
N SER A 324 22.65 10.51 -11.65
CA SER A 324 23.60 11.42 -12.30
C SER A 324 22.99 12.74 -12.79
N SER A 325 21.67 12.80 -12.96
CA SER A 325 21.00 14.01 -13.45
C SER A 325 20.43 14.90 -12.34
N GLN A 326 20.20 14.39 -11.12
CA GLN A 326 19.76 15.18 -9.97
C GLN A 326 20.89 16.02 -9.36
N ARG A 327 21.40 17.00 -10.12
CA ARG A 327 22.48 17.89 -9.70
C ARG A 327 21.96 19.04 -8.84
N GLU A 328 22.71 19.40 -7.81
CA GLU A 328 22.43 20.60 -7.03
C GLU A 328 22.68 21.89 -7.86
N GLY A 329 22.02 22.99 -7.47
CA GLY A 329 22.26 24.31 -8.06
C GLY A 329 21.65 24.54 -9.45
N GLN A 330 20.84 23.62 -9.97
CA GLN A 330 20.11 23.84 -11.23
C GLN A 330 19.12 25.01 -11.13
N ALA A 331 18.94 25.73 -12.24
CA ALA A 331 17.86 26.70 -12.35
C ALA A 331 16.50 26.00 -12.18
N VAL A 332 15.54 26.64 -11.53
CA VAL A 332 14.24 26.03 -11.16
C VAL A 332 13.54 25.37 -12.35
N GLN A 333 13.54 25.99 -13.53
CA GLN A 333 12.92 25.41 -14.72
C GLN A 333 13.63 24.14 -15.21
N GLU A 334 14.96 24.12 -15.17
CA GLU A 334 15.75 22.94 -15.53
C GLU A 334 15.59 21.81 -14.51
N TYR A 335 15.54 22.16 -13.22
CA TYR A 335 15.30 21.23 -12.13
C TYR A 335 13.95 20.52 -12.28
N ILE A 336 12.86 21.28 -12.54
CA ILE A 336 11.52 20.74 -12.82
C ILE A 336 11.54 19.85 -14.08
N GLY A 337 12.21 20.30 -15.14
CA GLY A 337 12.35 19.53 -16.38
C GLY A 337 13.05 18.19 -16.16
N THR A 338 14.14 18.21 -15.40
CA THR A 338 14.93 17.03 -15.03
C THR A 338 14.10 16.05 -14.22
N TYR A 339 13.36 16.52 -13.22
CA TYR A 339 12.43 15.70 -12.44
C TYR A 339 11.41 14.99 -13.33
N ARG A 340 10.79 15.67 -14.30
CA ARG A 340 9.79 15.06 -15.19
C ARG A 340 10.37 13.95 -16.07
N VAL A 341 11.62 14.12 -16.53
CA VAL A 341 12.33 13.06 -17.28
C VAL A 341 12.65 11.90 -16.35
N ASN A 342 13.16 12.18 -15.16
CA ASN A 342 13.51 11.17 -14.18
C ASN A 342 12.30 10.40 -13.67
N ARG A 343 11.13 11.04 -13.54
CA ARG A 343 9.89 10.36 -13.21
C ARG A 343 9.54 9.28 -14.22
N LYS A 344 9.65 9.58 -15.52
CA LYS A 344 9.42 8.58 -16.58
C LYS A 344 10.43 7.43 -16.54
N ARG A 345 11.69 7.73 -16.23
CA ARG A 345 12.74 6.70 -16.04
C ARG A 345 12.40 5.80 -14.85
N TYR A 346 11.99 6.41 -13.74
CA TYR A 346 11.57 5.70 -12.54
C TYR A 346 10.38 4.78 -12.83
N ASP A 347 9.30 5.31 -13.42
CA ASP A 347 8.11 4.53 -13.74
C ASP A 347 8.44 3.35 -14.69
N SER A 348 9.38 3.55 -15.62
CA SER A 348 9.86 2.49 -16.52
C SER A 348 10.65 1.40 -15.77
N ALA A 349 11.55 1.80 -14.88
CA ALA A 349 12.32 0.87 -14.06
C ALA A 349 11.42 0.11 -13.08
N GLU A 350 10.40 0.76 -12.52
CA GLU A 350 9.38 0.15 -11.67
C GLU A 350 8.58 -0.91 -12.43
N SER A 351 8.15 -0.59 -13.66
CA SER A 351 7.49 -1.56 -14.54
C SER A 351 8.38 -2.77 -14.85
N ASP A 352 9.67 -2.55 -15.08
CA ASP A 352 10.61 -3.63 -15.38
C ASP A 352 10.92 -4.49 -14.14
N VAL A 353 10.96 -3.92 -12.93
CA VAL A 353 11.03 -4.69 -11.68
C VAL A 353 9.79 -5.57 -11.50
N LYS A 354 8.60 -5.03 -11.73
CA LYS A 354 7.36 -5.81 -11.65
C LYS A 354 7.38 -7.01 -12.61
N LYS A 355 7.93 -6.86 -13.83
CA LYS A 355 8.11 -7.98 -14.77
C LYS A 355 9.13 -9.00 -14.26
N LEU A 356 10.23 -8.56 -13.66
CA LEU A 356 11.20 -9.46 -13.01
C LEU A 356 10.55 -10.26 -11.88
N GLU A 357 9.76 -9.62 -11.03
CA GLU A 357 9.04 -10.27 -9.93
C GLU A 357 8.00 -11.26 -10.44
N GLN A 358 7.33 -10.96 -11.55
CA GLN A 358 6.44 -11.91 -12.22
C GLN A 358 7.20 -13.14 -12.73
N MET A 359 8.34 -12.95 -13.41
CA MET A 359 9.19 -14.08 -13.83
C MET A 359 9.67 -14.90 -12.62
N LEU A 360 10.08 -14.22 -11.56
CA LEU A 360 10.51 -14.84 -10.31
C LEU A 360 9.38 -15.67 -9.68
N SER A 361 8.14 -15.19 -9.69
CA SER A 361 7.00 -15.93 -9.16
C SER A 361 6.78 -17.26 -9.89
N ILE A 362 6.96 -17.28 -11.21
CA ILE A 362 6.87 -18.49 -12.05
C ILE A 362 8.03 -19.44 -11.72
N VAL A 363 9.25 -18.90 -11.58
CA VAL A 363 10.43 -19.69 -11.18
C VAL A 363 10.21 -20.34 -9.81
N ARG A 364 9.72 -19.58 -8.83
CA ARG A 364 9.44 -20.09 -7.48
C ARG A 364 8.34 -21.15 -7.49
N ALA A 365 7.26 -20.94 -8.22
CA ALA A 365 6.18 -21.92 -8.38
C ALA A 365 6.70 -23.24 -8.98
N LYS A 366 7.52 -23.17 -10.04
CA LYS A 366 8.12 -24.36 -10.66
C LYS A 366 9.09 -25.08 -9.71
N LYS A 367 9.93 -24.34 -8.99
CA LYS A 367 10.84 -24.92 -7.97
C LYS A 367 10.05 -25.65 -6.87
N LEU A 368 8.93 -25.08 -6.41
CA LEU A 368 8.06 -25.73 -5.42
C LEU A 368 7.45 -27.03 -5.96
N GLU A 369 6.94 -27.03 -7.19
CA GLU A 369 6.38 -28.23 -7.84
C GLU A 369 7.44 -29.34 -7.96
N GLU A 370 8.67 -29.00 -8.36
CA GLU A 370 9.79 -29.93 -8.45
C GLU A 370 10.19 -30.49 -7.08
N LEU A 371 10.18 -29.66 -6.03
CA LEU A 371 10.43 -30.08 -4.64
C LEU A 371 9.35 -31.05 -4.14
N GLU A 372 8.09 -30.81 -4.44
CA GLU A 372 6.98 -31.70 -4.09
C GLU A 372 7.09 -33.05 -4.80
N LYS A 373 7.35 -33.04 -6.11
CA LYS A 373 7.62 -34.26 -6.89
C LYS A 373 8.82 -35.03 -6.35
N GLY A 374 9.89 -34.32 -5.96
CA GLY A 374 11.07 -34.90 -5.32
C GLY A 374 10.77 -35.55 -3.97
N LYS A 375 9.99 -34.89 -3.11
CA LYS A 375 9.54 -35.45 -1.82
C LYS A 375 8.69 -36.70 -2.02
N VAL A 376 7.73 -36.69 -2.94
CA VAL A 376 6.88 -37.84 -3.27
C VAL A 376 7.74 -39.00 -3.79
N LYS A 377 8.67 -38.74 -4.70
CA LYS A 377 9.61 -39.76 -5.22
C LYS A 377 10.45 -40.37 -4.10
N ASN A 378 10.97 -39.55 -3.18
CA ASN A 378 11.76 -40.01 -2.05
C ASN A 378 10.92 -40.87 -1.08
N ILE A 379 9.67 -40.48 -0.79
CA ILE A 379 8.73 -41.29 0.00
C ILE A 379 8.43 -42.63 -0.69
N LEU A 380 8.19 -42.62 -2.00
CA LEU A 380 7.96 -43.86 -2.77
C LEU A 380 9.18 -44.77 -2.76
N GLN A 381 10.39 -44.23 -2.87
CA GLN A 381 11.64 -44.99 -2.76
C GLN A 381 11.81 -45.58 -1.37
N LYS A 382 11.54 -44.81 -0.31
CA LYS A 382 11.54 -45.31 1.09
C LYS A 382 10.50 -46.42 1.29
N MET A 383 9.29 -46.29 0.75
CA MET A 383 8.28 -47.35 0.80
C MET A 383 8.69 -48.61 0.02
N LYS A 384 9.33 -48.45 -1.13
CA LYS A 384 9.85 -49.59 -1.91
C LYS A 384 10.99 -50.30 -1.17
N ALA A 385 11.87 -49.56 -0.51
CA ALA A 385 12.91 -50.11 0.36
C ALA A 385 12.32 -50.86 1.57
N LEU A 386 11.27 -50.32 2.19
CA LEU A 386 10.54 -50.98 3.28
C LEU A 386 9.81 -52.25 2.81
N ARG A 387 9.22 -52.27 1.61
CA ARG A 387 8.67 -53.48 1.00
C ARG A 387 9.75 -54.51 0.67
N GLY A 388 10.93 -54.07 0.25
CA GLY A 388 12.09 -54.94 0.06
C GLY A 388 12.56 -55.59 1.36
N LEU A 389 12.55 -54.84 2.47
CA LEU A 389 12.82 -55.35 3.81
C LEU A 389 11.73 -56.34 4.29
N ALA A 390 10.46 -56.07 3.98
CA ALA A 390 9.37 -57.00 4.27
C ALA A 390 9.48 -58.30 3.46
N ALA A 391 9.88 -58.24 2.20
CA ALA A 391 10.13 -59.42 1.37
C ALA A 391 11.38 -60.20 1.79
N LEU A 392 12.44 -59.51 2.25
CA LEU A 392 13.61 -60.14 2.87
C LEU A 392 13.26 -60.82 4.19
N SER A 393 12.47 -60.16 5.04
CA SER A 393 11.88 -60.75 6.25
C SER A 393 11.08 -62.01 5.89
N GLU A 394 10.13 -61.91 4.95
CA GLU A 394 9.29 -63.04 4.56
C GLU A 394 10.11 -64.21 3.95
N ALA A 395 11.19 -63.93 3.21
CA ALA A 395 12.09 -64.95 2.65
C ALA A 395 12.99 -65.61 3.72
N VAL A 396 13.40 -64.87 4.75
CA VAL A 396 14.19 -65.40 5.88
C VAL A 396 13.29 -66.19 6.85
N PHE A 397 12.04 -65.78 7.04
CA PHE A 397 11.10 -66.42 7.97
C PHE A 397 10.21 -67.51 7.33
N LYS A 398 10.17 -67.67 5.99
CA LYS A 398 9.43 -68.77 5.31
C LYS A 398 10.11 -70.13 5.35
N LYS A 399 11.42 -70.22 5.66
CA LYS A 399 11.97 -71.49 6.16
C LYS A 399 11.58 -71.58 7.62
N GLY A 400 10.39 -72.15 7.87
CA GLY A 400 9.89 -72.38 9.22
C GLY A 400 11.01 -72.97 10.07
N ILE A 401 11.39 -72.23 11.12
CA ILE A 401 12.36 -72.72 12.10
C ILE A 401 11.72 -73.99 12.66
N SER A 402 12.30 -75.16 12.38
CA SER A 402 11.74 -76.41 12.91
C SER A 402 11.68 -76.27 14.42
N VAL A 403 10.57 -76.71 15.04
CA VAL A 403 10.37 -76.61 16.49
C VAL A 403 11.58 -77.20 17.26
N THR A 404 12.25 -78.18 16.67
CA THR A 404 13.52 -78.77 17.11
C THR A 404 14.70 -77.79 17.13
N ASN A 405 14.84 -76.91 16.14
CA ASN A 405 15.91 -75.89 16.12
C ASN A 405 15.61 -74.72 17.06
N THR A 406 14.35 -74.33 17.23
CA THR A 406 13.97 -73.32 18.23
C THR A 406 14.29 -73.81 19.65
N TRP A 407 13.95 -75.06 19.96
CA TRP A 407 14.28 -75.66 21.26
C TRP A 407 15.80 -75.85 21.46
N ARG A 408 16.56 -76.14 20.39
CA ARG A 408 18.03 -76.17 20.44
C ARG A 408 18.64 -74.78 20.65
N ILE A 409 18.07 -73.73 20.07
CA ILE A 409 18.52 -72.35 20.29
C ILE A 409 18.21 -71.90 21.71
N ILE A 410 17.01 -72.21 22.23
CA ILE A 410 16.62 -71.91 23.61
C ILE A 410 17.49 -72.67 24.61
N MET A 411 17.75 -73.96 24.37
CA MET A 411 18.67 -74.74 25.20
C MET A 411 20.12 -74.26 25.06
N GLY A 412 20.53 -73.85 23.86
CA GLY A 412 21.84 -73.27 23.62
C GLY A 412 22.06 -71.95 24.37
N THR A 413 21.05 -71.06 24.39
CA THR A 413 21.12 -69.80 25.17
C THR A 413 21.06 -70.06 26.67
N LEU A 414 20.27 -71.03 27.14
CA LEU A 414 20.24 -71.43 28.55
C LEU A 414 21.58 -72.04 28.99
N ILE A 415 22.16 -72.95 28.20
CA ILE A 415 23.48 -73.55 28.48
C ILE A 415 24.56 -72.48 28.44
N PHE A 416 24.51 -71.56 27.47
CA PHE A 416 25.44 -70.44 27.41
C PHE A 416 25.32 -69.53 28.64
N LEU A 417 24.12 -69.23 29.11
CA LEU A 417 23.89 -68.47 30.34
C LEU A 417 24.46 -69.20 31.57
N VAL A 418 24.29 -70.53 31.66
CA VAL A 418 24.84 -71.33 32.76
C VAL A 418 26.38 -71.36 32.72
N ILE A 419 26.98 -71.54 31.53
CA ILE A 419 28.44 -71.51 31.36
C ILE A 419 29.00 -70.11 31.63
N PHE A 420 28.33 -69.06 31.15
CA PHE A 420 28.75 -67.67 31.35
C PHE A 420 28.67 -67.27 32.82
N THR A 421 27.61 -67.67 33.53
CA THR A 421 27.49 -67.44 34.98
C THR A 421 28.48 -68.26 35.79
N ALA A 422 28.72 -69.53 35.44
CA ALA A 422 29.75 -70.35 36.08
C ALA A 422 31.16 -69.79 35.84
N TRP A 423 31.46 -69.35 34.62
CA TRP A 423 32.71 -68.68 34.28
C TRP A 423 32.90 -67.41 35.09
N HIS A 424 31.86 -66.56 35.16
CA HIS A 424 31.89 -65.35 35.97
C HIS A 424 32.10 -65.65 37.46
N PHE A 425 31.50 -66.73 37.98
CA PHE A 425 31.69 -67.17 39.36
C PHE A 425 33.10 -67.71 39.63
N ILE A 426 33.70 -68.44 38.69
CA ILE A 426 35.08 -68.92 38.78
C ILE A 426 36.08 -67.76 38.73
N VAL A 427 35.87 -66.81 37.80
CA VAL A 427 36.68 -65.58 37.71
C VAL A 427 36.54 -64.75 38.99
N TRP A 428 35.33 -64.64 39.54
CA TRP A 428 35.09 -63.98 40.81
C TRP A 428 35.76 -64.69 41.99
N MET A 429 35.73 -66.03 42.04
CA MET A 429 36.37 -66.82 43.10
C MET A 429 37.91 -66.78 43.02
N GLN A 430 38.48 -66.73 41.81
CA GLN A 430 39.92 -66.52 41.63
C GLN A 430 40.32 -65.09 42.00
N ARG A 431 39.52 -64.08 41.64
CA ARG A 431 39.75 -62.70 42.05
C ARG A 431 39.53 -62.48 43.55
N SER A 432 38.61 -63.17 44.20
CA SER A 432 38.38 -63.04 45.64
C SER A 432 39.50 -63.69 46.47
N LYS A 433 40.16 -64.74 45.96
CA LYS A 433 41.39 -65.28 46.56
C LYS A 433 42.57 -64.31 46.43
N VAL A 434 42.67 -63.56 45.32
CA VAL A 434 43.72 -62.55 45.12
C VAL A 434 43.41 -61.22 45.82
N ALA A 435 42.13 -60.86 45.99
CA ALA A 435 41.70 -59.66 46.74
C ALA A 435 41.66 -59.89 48.26
N GLY A 436 41.66 -61.13 48.73
CA GLY A 436 41.76 -61.50 50.15
C GLY A 436 43.14 -61.32 50.77
N GLU A 437 44.19 -61.08 49.98
CA GLU A 437 45.58 -60.95 50.46
C GLU A 437 46.21 -59.56 50.22
N GLY A 438 45.44 -58.54 49.78
CA GLY A 438 46.03 -57.24 49.42
C GLY A 438 45.26 -55.96 49.72
N SER A 439 44.05 -56.01 50.28
CA SER A 439 43.29 -54.77 50.60
C SER A 439 42.32 -54.92 51.78
N GLY A 440 42.80 -55.56 52.85
CA GLY A 440 42.23 -55.33 54.19
C GLY A 440 42.84 -54.05 54.77
N VAL A 441 42.02 -53.02 54.99
CA VAL A 441 42.40 -51.84 55.75
C VAL A 441 42.90 -52.28 57.13
N LYS A 442 44.14 -51.93 57.48
CA LYS A 442 44.63 -52.13 58.85
C LYS A 442 43.80 -51.24 59.80
N PRO A 443 43.42 -51.71 61.00
CA PRO A 443 42.57 -50.93 61.89
C PRO A 443 43.26 -49.60 62.26
N GLY A 444 42.71 -48.47 61.82
CA GLY A 444 43.19 -47.13 62.17
C GLY A 444 43.42 -46.15 61.02
N GLU A 445 43.30 -46.54 59.76
CA GLU A 445 43.45 -45.59 58.63
C GLU A 445 42.11 -44.99 58.17
N VAL A 446 42.06 -43.66 58.16
CA VAL A 446 40.91 -42.84 57.78
C VAL A 446 40.73 -42.87 56.25
N ILE A 447 39.53 -43.25 55.81
CA ILE A 447 39.17 -43.27 54.39
C ILE A 447 39.07 -41.81 53.90
N LYS A 448 39.95 -41.42 52.97
CA LYS A 448 39.87 -40.11 52.30
C LYS A 448 38.65 -40.09 51.38
N GLU A 449 37.68 -39.23 51.69
CA GLU A 449 36.59 -38.90 50.76
C GLU A 449 37.14 -38.16 49.54
N VAL A 450 36.80 -38.64 48.34
CA VAL A 450 37.12 -37.97 47.08
C VAL A 450 35.96 -37.03 46.73
N PRO A 451 36.19 -35.73 46.53
CA PRO A 451 35.12 -34.76 46.27
C PRO A 451 34.50 -34.95 44.87
N LYS A 452 33.20 -34.64 44.75
CA LYS A 452 32.44 -34.72 43.51
C LYS A 452 33.02 -33.80 42.41
N PRO A 453 33.00 -34.22 41.12
CA PRO A 453 33.52 -33.41 40.02
C PRO A 453 32.75 -32.08 39.91
N GLY A 454 33.46 -30.95 39.98
CA GLY A 454 32.90 -29.61 39.75
C GLY A 454 32.90 -28.63 40.93
N ALA A 455 33.45 -28.97 42.10
CA ALA A 455 33.66 -28.00 43.17
C ALA A 455 34.99 -27.25 42.98
N GLN A 456 34.94 -25.94 42.72
CA GLN A 456 36.13 -25.07 42.72
C GLN A 456 36.67 -24.91 44.16
N PRO A 457 38.00 -24.85 44.36
CA PRO A 457 38.58 -24.65 45.69
C PRO A 457 38.30 -23.23 46.19
N GLN A 458 37.75 -23.11 47.40
CA GLN A 458 37.82 -21.87 48.17
C GLN A 458 39.26 -21.71 48.67
N GLU A 459 39.95 -20.67 48.22
CA GLU A 459 41.17 -20.18 48.84
C GLU A 459 40.79 -19.46 50.14
N ASP A 460 41.31 -19.94 51.26
CA ASP A 460 41.28 -19.26 52.54
C ASP A 460 42.74 -19.02 52.99
N LYS A 461 43.05 -17.72 53.16
CA LYS A 461 44.24 -17.06 53.73
C LYS A 461 45.41 -16.72 52.80
#